data_AF-A0A4Q3EPH8-F1
#
_entry.id   AF-A0A4Q3EPH8-F1
#
_cell.length_a   1.000
_cell.length_b   1.000
_cell.length_c   1.000
_cell.angle_alpha   90.00
_cell.angle_beta   90.00
_cell.angle_gamma   90.00
#
_symmetry.space_group_name_H-M   'P 1'
#
loop_
_entity.id
_entity.type
_entity.pdbx_description
1 polymer ?
#
loop_
_entity_poly.entity_id
_entity_poly.type
_entity_poly.pdbx_seq_one_letter_code
_entity_poly.pdbx_strand_id
1 'polypeptide(L)'
;MKATIVWLSETVLLDRRPYLFCFGEKCMSGKITTIEPVDNSDEFVVWVDFIEPMYFEENIVRGNSFTVNEASVVLANGKVL
;
A
#
# COMPACT_ATOMS: atom_id res chain seq x y z
N MET A 1 -2.61 5.24 -7.55
CA MET A 1 -3.76 4.66 -6.81
C MET A 1 -3.92 5.38 -5.48
N LYS A 2 -5.15 5.69 -5.05
CA LYS A 2 -5.44 6.19 -3.70
C LYS A 2 -6.00 5.06 -2.82
N ALA A 3 -5.56 4.95 -1.57
CA ALA A 3 -5.97 3.88 -0.66
C ALA A 3 -5.90 4.32 0.82
N THR A 4 -6.57 3.57 1.70
CA THR A 4 -6.23 3.55 3.13
C THR A 4 -5.31 2.38 3.43
N ILE A 5 -4.39 2.55 4.38
CA ILE A 5 -3.56 1.48 4.92
C ILE A 5 -3.56 1.54 6.45
N VAL A 6 -3.52 0.38 7.09
CA VAL A 6 -3.19 0.22 8.51
C VAL A 6 -1.77 -0.29 8.59
N TRP A 7 -0.87 0.53 9.11
CA TRP A 7 0.55 0.20 9.26
C TRP A 7 0.74 -0.73 10.46
N LEU A 8 1.37 -1.88 10.24
CA LEU A 8 1.56 -2.91 11.26
C LEU A 8 3.02 -3.00 11.74
N SER A 9 3.96 -2.47 10.97
CA SER A 9 5.38 -2.60 11.29
C SER A 9 5.82 -1.58 12.33
N GLU A 10 6.33 -2.08 13.46
CA GLU A 10 6.96 -1.25 14.50
C GLU A 10 8.44 -0.94 14.20
N THR A 11 9.07 -1.72 13.31
CA THR A 11 10.51 -1.65 13.01
C THR A 11 10.81 -0.94 11.70
N VAL A 12 9.88 -1.00 10.75
CA VAL A 12 10.01 -0.34 9.45
C VAL A 12 9.15 0.91 9.45
N LEU A 13 9.80 2.05 9.27
CA LEU A 13 9.10 3.33 9.14
C LEU A 13 8.42 3.40 7.77
N LEU A 14 7.19 3.91 7.78
CA LEU A 14 6.49 4.31 6.58
C LEU A 14 7.16 5.56 5.99
N ASP A 15 7.73 5.45 4.80
CA ASP A 15 8.45 6.53 4.12
C ASP A 15 8.18 6.54 2.60
N ARG A 16 8.91 7.39 1.87
CA ARG A 16 8.77 7.52 0.40
C ARG A 16 9.78 6.65 -0.36
N ARG A 17 9.86 5.36 -0.02
CA ARG A 17 10.66 4.36 -0.77
C ARG A 17 9.78 3.36 -1.52
N PRO A 18 10.37 2.51 -2.38
CA PRO A 18 9.65 1.43 -3.00
C PRO A 18 9.27 0.33 -2.00
N TYR A 19 8.04 -0.17 -2.10
CA TYR A 19 7.54 -1.34 -1.39
C TYR A 19 6.92 -2.32 -2.37
N LEU A 20 6.72 -3.57 -1.94
CA LEU A 20 6.00 -4.58 -2.71
C LEU A 20 4.52 -4.53 -2.33
N PHE A 21 3.64 -4.28 -3.31
CA PHE A 21 2.19 -4.26 -3.10
C PHE A 21 1.59 -5.53 -3.67
N CYS A 22 0.78 -6.24 -2.88
CA CYS A 22 0.22 -7.53 -3.27
C CYS A 22 -1.32 -7.53 -3.20
N PHE A 23 -1.97 -7.78 -4.33
CA PHE A 23 -3.39 -8.07 -4.44
C PHE A 23 -3.57 -9.60 -4.61
N GLY A 24 -3.77 -10.30 -3.49
CA GLY A 24 -3.72 -11.77 -3.48
C GLY A 24 -2.32 -12.27 -3.86
N GLU A 25 -2.22 -13.07 -4.91
CA GLU A 25 -0.94 -13.60 -5.42
C GLU A 25 -0.23 -12.65 -6.39
N LYS A 26 -0.90 -11.60 -6.88
CA LYS A 26 -0.29 -10.61 -7.79
C LYS A 26 0.44 -9.55 -7.00
N CYS A 27 1.76 -9.44 -7.18
CA CYS A 27 2.60 -8.47 -6.50
C CYS A 27 3.40 -7.59 -7.48
N MET A 28 3.52 -6.30 -7.18
CA MET A 28 4.30 -5.34 -7.98
C MET A 28 4.95 -4.31 -7.07
N SER A 29 6.13 -3.85 -7.45
CA SER A 29 6.78 -2.76 -6.73
C SER A 29 6.08 -1.43 -7.02
N GLY A 30 5.89 -0.63 -5.99
CA GLY A 30 5.32 0.70 -6.08
C GLY A 30 5.94 1.63 -5.05
N LYS A 31 5.68 2.93 -5.18
CA LYS A 31 6.16 3.95 -4.26
C LYS A 31 4.99 4.70 -3.67
N ILE A 32 5.01 4.90 -2.36
CA ILE A 32 4.08 5.81 -1.69
C ILE A 32 4.57 7.24 -1.91
N THR A 33 3.75 8.06 -2.58
CA THR A 33 4.10 9.43 -2.95
C THR A 33 3.55 10.46 -1.96
N THR A 34 2.37 10.18 -1.39
CA THR A 34 1.72 11.00 -0.37
C THR A 34 1.24 10.11 0.77
N ILE A 35 1.39 10.60 2.00
CA ILE A 35 0.96 9.97 3.24
C ILE A 35 0.20 11.04 4.02
N GLU A 36 -1.05 10.77 4.36
CA GLU A 36 -1.89 11.62 5.19
C GLU A 36 -2.37 10.78 6.39
N PRO A 37 -2.00 11.12 7.63
CA PRO A 37 -2.47 10.37 8.80
C PRO A 37 -3.97 10.54 9.00
N VAL A 38 -4.63 9.47 9.43
CA VAL A 38 -6.05 9.46 9.81
C VAL A 38 -6.13 9.36 11.33
N ASP A 39 -6.45 10.47 11.99
CA ASP A 39 -6.57 10.61 13.45
C ASP A 39 -5.32 10.11 14.22
N ASN A 40 -5.44 9.78 15.51
CA ASN A 40 -4.36 9.26 16.37
C ASN A 40 -4.19 7.73 16.21
N SER A 41 -4.33 7.20 15.00
CA SER A 41 -4.28 5.76 14.73
C SER A 41 -3.14 5.40 13.77
N ASP A 42 -2.81 4.11 13.69
CA ASP A 42 -1.88 3.57 12.68
C ASP A 42 -2.50 3.53 11.26
N GLU A 43 -3.58 4.29 11.01
CA GLU A 43 -4.24 4.39 9.72
C GLU A 43 -3.78 5.62 8.93
N PHE A 44 -3.52 5.42 7.64
CA PHE A 44 -3.05 6.45 6.73
C PHE A 44 -3.80 6.39 5.42
N VAL A 45 -4.13 7.56 4.85
CA VAL A 45 -4.48 7.68 3.44
C VAL A 45 -3.19 7.84 2.64
N VAL A 46 -3.02 7.01 1.61
CA VAL A 46 -1.82 6.99 0.78
C VAL A 46 -2.13 7.10 -0.71
N TRP A 47 -1.17 7.69 -1.42
CA TRP A 47 -1.11 7.65 -2.88
C TRP A 47 0.07 6.79 -3.28
N VAL A 48 -0.18 5.85 -4.18
CA VAL A 48 0.79 4.86 -4.64
C VAL A 48 0.97 4.99 -6.14
N ASP A 49 2.22 5.12 -6.56
CA ASP A 49 2.64 5.03 -7.96
C ASP A 49 3.29 3.67 -8.20
N PHE A 50 2.71 2.86 -9.08
CA PHE A 50 3.28 1.58 -9.48
C PHE A 50 4.26 1.76 -10.62
N ILE A 51 5.29 0.90 -10.68
CA ILE A 51 6.26 0.89 -11.80
C ILE A 51 5.53 0.66 -13.13
N GLU A 52 4.57 -0.26 -13.14
CA GLU A 52 3.69 -0.52 -14.29
C GLU A 52 2.23 -0.23 -13.90
N PRO A 53 1.68 0.94 -14.25
CA PRO A 53 0.33 1.36 -13.83
C PRO A 53 -0.78 0.41 -14.28
N MET A 54 -0.61 -0.26 -15.41
CA MET A 54 -1.59 -1.16 -16.02
C MET A 54 -1.64 -2.55 -15.36
N TYR A 55 -0.59 -2.94 -14.62
CA TYR A 55 -0.47 -4.30 -14.08
C TYR A 55 -1.60 -4.67 -13.11
N PHE A 56 -2.10 -3.68 -12.37
CA PHE A 56 -3.20 -3.81 -11.41
C PHE A 56 -4.51 -3.19 -11.89
N GLU A 57 -4.70 -2.96 -13.19
CA GLU A 57 -5.89 -2.28 -13.72
C GLU A 57 -7.20 -2.92 -13.19
N GLU A 58 -7.28 -4.25 -13.20
CA GLU A 58 -8.45 -5.00 -12.69
C GLU A 58 -8.53 -5.05 -11.15
N ASN A 59 -7.43 -4.75 -10.45
CA ASN A 59 -7.33 -4.84 -8.99
C ASN A 59 -7.56 -3.49 -8.29
N ILE A 60 -7.35 -2.36 -8.99
CA ILE A 60 -7.59 -1.00 -8.48
C ILE A 60 -9.10 -0.69 -8.54
N VAL A 61 -9.87 -1.50 -7.81
CA VAL A 61 -11.31 -1.35 -7.65
C VAL A 61 -11.60 -0.93 -6.21
N ARG A 62 -12.44 0.10 -6.04
CA ARG A 62 -12.80 0.63 -4.72
C ARG A 62 -13.24 -0.49 -3.77
N GLY A 63 -12.62 -0.52 -2.60
CA GLY A 63 -12.87 -1.50 -1.56
C GLY A 63 -12.08 -2.79 -1.68
N ASN A 64 -11.33 -3.00 -2.76
CA ASN A 64 -10.45 -4.16 -2.88
C ASN A 64 -9.27 -4.06 -1.90
N SER A 65 -8.86 -5.19 -1.35
CA SER A 65 -7.82 -5.27 -0.32
C SER A 65 -6.46 -5.64 -0.91
N PHE A 66 -5.40 -5.15 -0.30
CA PHE A 66 -4.01 -5.48 -0.64
C PHE A 66 -3.14 -5.50 0.61
N THR A 67 -1.92 -6.01 0.48
CA THR A 67 -0.88 -5.85 1.50
C THR A 67 0.29 -5.05 0.96
N VAL A 68 0.98 -4.35 1.87
CA VAL A 68 2.30 -3.75 1.61
C VAL A 68 3.34 -4.61 2.30
N ASN A 69 4.33 -5.08 1.54
CA ASN A 69 5.31 -6.04 1.98
C ASN A 69 6.73 -5.51 1.77
N GLU A 70 7.64 -5.99 2.62
CA GLU A 70 9.08 -5.94 2.38
C GLU A 70 9.63 -7.37 2.47
N ALA A 71 10.17 -7.86 1.35
CA ALA A 71 10.43 -9.29 1.16
C ALA A 71 9.18 -10.14 1.49
N SER A 72 9.26 -11.00 2.50
CA SER A 72 8.16 -11.87 2.94
C SER A 72 7.37 -11.31 4.15
N VAL A 73 7.70 -10.11 4.63
CA VAL A 73 7.08 -9.52 5.81
C VAL A 73 5.98 -8.56 5.38
N VAL A 74 4.77 -8.77 5.89
CA VAL A 74 3.66 -7.83 5.72
C VAL A 74 3.86 -6.65 6.66
N LEU A 75 3.98 -5.46 6.09
CA LEU A 75 4.15 -4.20 6.81
C LEU A 75 2.82 -3.45 7.01
N ALA A 76 1.85 -3.64 6.11
CA ALA A 76 0.55 -2.98 6.20
C ALA A 76 -0.56 -3.77 5.50
N ASN A 77 -1.79 -3.60 5.99
CA ASN A 77 -3.00 -4.00 5.28
C ASN A 77 -3.64 -2.77 4.63
N GLY A 78 -4.05 -2.88 3.38
CA GLY A 78 -4.57 -1.76 2.61
C GLY A 78 -5.91 -2.03 1.96
N LYS A 79 -6.64 -0.95 1.66
CA LYS A 79 -7.93 -0.97 0.95
C LYS A 79 -7.99 0.18 -0.05
N VAL A 80 -8.33 -0.13 -1.30
CA VAL A 80 -8.45 0.88 -2.36
C VAL A 80 -9.63 1.83 -2.07
N LEU A 81 -9.41 3.13 -2.22
CA LEU A 81 -10.42 4.18 -1.97
C LEU A 81 -11.24 4.55 -3.21
#